data_AF-A0A4Y7TJS7-F1
#
_entry.id   AF-A0A4Y7TJS7-F1
#
_cell.length_a   1.000
_cell.length_b   1.000
_cell.length_c   1.000
_cell.angle_alpha   90.00
_cell.angle_beta   90.00
_cell.angle_gamma   90.00
#
_symmetry.space_group_name_H-M   'P 1'
#
loop_
_entity.id
_entity.type
_entity.pdbx_description
1 polymer ?
#
loop_
_entity_poly.entity_id
_entity_poly.type
_entity_poly.pdbx_seq_one_letter_code
_entity_poly.pdbx_strand_id
1 'polypeptide(L)'
;MVAEFEKKVGDVGNWANEVDKAFDGVTRTFVQVVNDYGKDFSGLSGFLSEWRGYNSRWVSALLLSRDVASQDVTILRRFEKVFLDMVLHIQTEQDRLDAIVELEDFINEDHDSSDQMSRTFLELKRDIDAFRVRIDSYLKETGTQLDAAAAALEPVIQRLQDEIMVLDKQMNDTRIALAVCGGLLNVIGLIVAGSVLAVYQSQRNAKNNELAGKRQELADINRRQKGLAYLQTDLAGLEPDFDLICERLQGFAEIWASVRSQSVQFRNHIKGGLGAATNLRFKREVQLAQDTCVPLRTGLEIYAHKLDGRLASKGCEIGDTP
;
A
#
# COMPACT_ATOMS: atom_id res chain seq x y z
N MET A 1 -23.84 -5.69 -20.00
CA MET A 1 -22.47 -6.24 -19.98
C MET A 1 -21.58 -5.50 -20.98
N VAL A 2 -21.89 -5.48 -22.28
CA VAL A 2 -21.08 -4.78 -23.32
C VAL A 2 -20.96 -3.26 -23.06
N ALA A 3 -22.08 -2.56 -22.86
CA ALA A 3 -22.05 -1.10 -22.61
C ALA A 3 -21.28 -0.69 -21.35
N GLU A 4 -21.27 -1.55 -20.32
CA GLU A 4 -20.50 -1.30 -19.10
C GLU A 4 -19.00 -1.52 -19.33
N PHE A 5 -18.63 -2.56 -20.08
CA PHE A 5 -17.25 -2.82 -20.49
C PHE A 5 -16.68 -1.68 -21.35
N GLU A 6 -17.42 -1.24 -22.38
CA GLU A 6 -17.01 -0.13 -23.26
C GLU A 6 -16.81 1.17 -22.48
N LYS A 7 -17.71 1.47 -21.53
CA LYS A 7 -17.57 2.63 -20.64
C LYS A 7 -16.30 2.55 -19.80
N LYS A 8 -16.10 1.44 -19.08
CA LYS A 8 -14.92 1.24 -18.20
C LYS A 8 -13.60 1.33 -18.99
N VAL A 9 -13.57 0.75 -20.19
CA VAL A 9 -12.43 0.82 -21.10
C VAL A 9 -12.16 2.25 -21.58
N GLY A 10 -13.19 3.03 -21.87
CA GLY A 10 -13.05 4.43 -22.29
C GLY A 10 -12.37 5.32 -21.24
N ASP A 11 -12.60 5.00 -19.96
CA ASP A 11 -12.09 5.76 -18.81
C ASP A 11 -10.71 5.28 -18.32
N VAL A 12 -10.19 4.15 -18.83
CA VAL A 12 -8.98 3.50 -18.31
C VAL A 12 -7.74 4.41 -18.27
N GLY A 13 -7.58 5.27 -19.28
CA GLY A 13 -6.46 6.22 -19.32
C GLY A 13 -6.55 7.26 -18.21
N ASN A 14 -7.76 7.72 -17.88
CA ASN A 14 -7.99 8.65 -16.78
C ASN A 14 -7.76 7.96 -15.44
N TRP A 15 -8.27 6.74 -15.27
CA TRP A 15 -8.04 5.93 -14.07
C TRP A 15 -6.54 5.68 -13.82
N ALA A 16 -5.78 5.38 -14.87
CA ALA A 16 -4.34 5.18 -14.75
C ALA A 16 -3.64 6.45 -14.23
N ASN A 17 -4.02 7.63 -14.73
CA ASN A 17 -3.48 8.91 -14.29
C ASN A 17 -3.88 9.26 -12.85
N GLU A 18 -5.12 8.95 -12.45
CA GLU A 18 -5.60 9.12 -11.07
C GLU A 18 -4.79 8.28 -10.10
N VAL A 19 -4.58 7.00 -10.42
CA VAL A 19 -3.79 6.07 -9.59
C VAL A 19 -2.34 6.52 -9.50
N ASP A 20 -1.72 6.95 -10.61
CA ASP A 20 -0.35 7.48 -10.58
C ASP A 20 -0.23 8.69 -9.65
N LYS A 21 -1.16 9.65 -9.76
CA LYS A 21 -1.17 10.84 -8.90
C LYS A 21 -1.35 10.49 -7.43
N ALA A 22 -2.22 9.53 -7.13
CA ALA A 22 -2.42 9.04 -5.77
C ALA A 22 -1.16 8.34 -5.24
N PHE A 23 -0.51 7.49 -6.05
CA PHE A 23 0.78 6.89 -5.67
C PHE A 23 1.86 7.93 -5.39
N ASP A 24 1.95 8.98 -6.22
CA ASP A 24 2.89 10.07 -6.03
C ASP A 24 2.58 10.87 -4.77
N GLY A 25 1.31 11.17 -4.51
CA GLY A 25 0.83 11.86 -3.32
C GLY A 25 1.21 11.12 -2.05
N VAL A 26 0.83 9.84 -1.96
CA VAL A 26 1.18 8.95 -0.83
C VAL A 26 2.70 8.86 -0.68
N THR A 27 3.45 8.68 -1.77
CA THR A 27 4.92 8.58 -1.72
C THR A 27 5.55 9.85 -1.14
N ARG A 28 5.11 11.03 -1.59
CA ARG A 28 5.62 12.32 -1.09
C ARG A 28 5.35 12.48 0.39
N THR A 29 4.14 12.17 0.85
CA THR A 29 3.78 12.23 2.26
C THR A 29 4.62 11.24 3.07
N PHE A 30 4.81 10.00 2.61
CA PHE A 30 5.71 9.05 3.29
C PHE A 30 7.16 9.55 3.39
N VAL A 31 7.69 10.14 2.32
CA VAL A 31 9.02 10.75 2.35
C VAL A 31 9.09 11.87 3.39
N GLN A 32 8.07 12.73 3.44
CA GLN A 32 7.99 13.80 4.43
C GLN A 32 7.94 13.24 5.86
N VAL A 33 7.04 12.30 6.16
CA VAL A 33 6.92 11.77 7.52
C VAL A 33 8.17 10.98 7.97
N VAL A 34 8.86 10.32 7.04
CA VAL A 34 10.15 9.67 7.33
C VAL A 34 11.23 10.72 7.63
N ASN A 35 11.27 11.83 6.90
CA ASN A 35 12.22 12.90 7.15
C ASN A 35 11.96 13.60 8.50
N ASP A 36 10.69 13.89 8.78
CA ASP A 36 10.29 14.66 9.95
C ASP A 36 10.33 13.81 11.22
N TYR A 37 9.93 12.54 11.16
CA TYR A 37 9.73 11.69 12.33
C TYR A 37 10.51 10.37 12.33
N GLY A 38 11.25 10.04 11.27
CA GLY A 38 11.92 8.73 11.13
C GLY A 38 12.99 8.45 12.20
N LYS A 39 13.54 9.49 12.84
CA LYS A 39 14.45 9.32 14.00
C LYS A 39 13.73 8.76 15.23
N ASP A 40 12.49 9.18 15.44
CA ASP A 40 11.68 8.77 16.60
C ASP A 40 10.88 7.49 16.33
N PHE A 41 10.63 7.21 15.04
CA PHE A 41 9.81 6.11 14.53
C PHE A 41 10.52 5.43 13.35
N SER A 42 11.58 4.67 13.66
CA SER A 42 12.45 4.03 12.66
C SER A 42 11.74 3.07 11.70
N GLY A 43 10.60 2.49 12.13
CA GLY A 43 9.75 1.63 11.30
C GLY A 43 9.18 2.30 10.05
N LEU A 44 9.05 3.63 10.02
CA LEU A 44 8.48 4.37 8.89
C LEU A 44 9.27 4.17 7.58
N SER A 45 10.59 4.01 7.68
CA SER A 45 11.45 3.77 6.51
C SER A 45 11.11 2.45 5.78
N GLY A 46 10.73 1.42 6.55
CA GLY A 46 10.29 0.14 6.00
C GLY A 46 8.99 0.27 5.24
N PHE A 47 8.02 1.00 5.79
CA PHE A 47 6.73 1.27 5.12
C PHE A 47 6.90 2.07 3.83
N LEU A 48 7.77 3.09 3.81
CA LEU A 48 8.07 3.83 2.57
C LEU A 48 8.70 2.92 1.51
N SER A 49 9.62 2.05 1.90
CA SER A 49 10.25 1.10 0.97
C SER A 49 9.22 0.13 0.38
N GLU A 50 8.34 -0.40 1.22
CA GLU A 50 7.26 -1.30 0.81
C GLU A 50 6.29 -0.59 -0.15
N TRP A 51 5.88 0.65 0.16
CA TRP A 51 5.00 1.46 -0.69
C TRP A 51 5.58 1.68 -2.10
N ARG A 52 6.88 1.98 -2.20
CA ARG A 52 7.58 2.10 -3.48
C ARG A 52 7.53 0.80 -4.29
N GLY A 53 7.58 -0.35 -3.60
CA GLY A 53 7.39 -1.66 -4.22
C GLY A 53 6.00 -1.82 -4.85
N TYR A 54 4.95 -1.36 -4.17
CA TYR A 54 3.59 -1.36 -4.74
C TYR A 54 3.45 -0.45 -5.95
N ASN A 55 4.05 0.75 -5.91
CA ASN A 55 4.07 1.65 -7.08
C ASN A 55 4.78 1.01 -8.28
N SER A 56 5.92 0.36 -8.06
CA SER A 56 6.63 -0.37 -9.12
C SER A 56 5.80 -1.52 -9.72
N ARG A 57 5.10 -2.28 -8.86
CA ARG A 57 4.18 -3.34 -9.30
C ARG A 57 3.00 -2.79 -10.09
N TRP A 58 2.44 -1.65 -9.70
CA TRP A 58 1.39 -0.97 -10.43
C TRP A 58 1.84 -0.61 -11.86
N VAL A 59 3.00 0.05 -12.00
CA VAL A 59 3.56 0.41 -13.31
C VAL A 59 3.78 -0.83 -14.18
N SER A 60 4.32 -1.89 -13.59
CA SER A 60 4.57 -3.16 -14.30
C SER A 60 3.26 -3.83 -14.74
N ALA A 61 2.23 -3.82 -13.88
CA ALA A 61 0.91 -4.39 -14.20
C ALA A 61 0.21 -3.62 -15.32
N LEU A 62 0.31 -2.29 -15.35
CA LEU A 62 -0.21 -1.46 -16.43
C LEU A 62 0.47 -1.73 -17.79
N LEU A 63 1.80 -1.87 -17.78
CA LEU A 63 2.55 -2.18 -19.00
C LEU A 63 2.14 -3.54 -19.55
N LEU A 64 2.14 -4.55 -18.68
CA LEU A 64 1.75 -5.90 -19.05
C LEU A 64 0.31 -5.96 -19.53
N SER A 65 -0.63 -5.26 -18.88
CA SER A 65 -2.03 -5.26 -19.30
C SER A 65 -2.22 -4.64 -20.68
N ARG A 66 -1.50 -3.56 -21.02
CA ARG A 66 -1.49 -3.01 -22.39
C ARG A 66 -0.99 -4.03 -23.41
N ASP A 67 0.10 -4.73 -23.08
CA ASP A 67 0.72 -5.70 -23.98
C ASP A 67 -0.21 -6.90 -24.22
N VAL A 68 -0.83 -7.41 -23.15
CA VAL A 68 -1.86 -8.47 -23.24
C VAL A 68 -3.05 -8.00 -24.08
N ALA A 69 -3.53 -6.75 -23.89
CA ALA A 69 -4.63 -6.24 -24.70
C ALA A 69 -4.27 -6.19 -26.19
N SER A 70 -3.05 -5.82 -26.54
CA SER A 70 -2.56 -5.78 -27.92
C SER A 70 -2.40 -7.18 -28.52
N GLN A 71 -1.98 -8.15 -27.73
CA GLN A 71 -1.91 -9.56 -28.12
C GLN A 71 -3.30 -10.13 -28.39
N ASP A 72 -4.25 -9.92 -27.46
CA ASP A 72 -5.62 -10.39 -27.58
C ASP A 72 -6.32 -9.77 -28.81
N VAL A 73 -6.10 -8.48 -29.09
CA VAL A 73 -6.57 -7.84 -30.34
C VAL A 73 -6.02 -8.54 -31.59
N THR A 74 -4.76 -8.96 -31.57
CA THR A 74 -4.13 -9.67 -32.70
C THR A 74 -4.76 -11.04 -32.90
N ILE A 75 -5.02 -11.78 -31.80
CA ILE A 75 -5.70 -13.07 -31.82
C ILE A 75 -7.12 -12.93 -32.39
N LEU A 76 -7.89 -11.96 -31.90
CA LEU A 76 -9.27 -11.68 -32.34
C LEU A 76 -9.31 -11.26 -33.82
N ARG A 77 -8.33 -10.50 -34.30
CA ARG A 77 -8.20 -10.16 -35.73
C ARG A 77 -7.89 -11.38 -36.60
N ARG A 78 -7.09 -12.34 -36.11
CA ARG A 78 -6.83 -13.59 -36.83
C ARG A 78 -8.11 -14.42 -36.95
N PHE A 79 -8.91 -14.49 -35.89
CA PHE A 79 -10.24 -15.10 -35.94
C PHE A 79 -11.10 -14.52 -37.09
N GLU A 80 -11.27 -13.19 -37.10
CA GLU A 80 -12.12 -12.54 -38.11
C GLU A 80 -11.59 -12.66 -39.54
N LYS A 81 -10.28 -12.58 -39.76
CA LYS A 81 -9.72 -12.55 -41.11
C LYS A 81 -9.54 -13.92 -41.74
N VAL A 82 -9.21 -14.93 -40.93
CA VAL A 82 -8.84 -16.26 -41.44
C VAL A 82 -10.01 -17.22 -41.29
N PHE A 83 -10.53 -17.36 -40.08
CA PHE A 83 -11.49 -18.41 -39.77
C PHE A 83 -12.91 -18.06 -40.17
N LEU A 84 -13.32 -16.79 -40.02
CA LEU A 84 -14.63 -16.36 -40.51
C LEU A 84 -14.73 -16.47 -42.04
N ASP A 85 -13.68 -16.06 -42.75
CA ASP A 85 -13.62 -16.17 -44.22
C ASP A 85 -13.73 -17.62 -44.68
N MET A 86 -12.98 -18.53 -44.04
CA MET A 86 -13.05 -19.96 -44.26
C MET A 86 -14.46 -20.51 -44.06
N VAL A 87 -15.14 -20.11 -42.97
CA VAL A 87 -16.50 -20.56 -42.65
C VAL A 87 -17.54 -20.02 -43.61
N LEU A 88 -17.41 -18.77 -44.05
CA LEU A 88 -18.32 -18.15 -45.02
C LEU A 88 -18.29 -18.88 -46.36
N HIS A 89 -17.11 -19.34 -46.79
CA HIS A 89 -16.89 -20.00 -48.08
C HIS A 89 -17.20 -21.51 -48.11
N ILE A 90 -17.63 -22.12 -47.00
CA ILE A 90 -18.04 -23.54 -46.97
C ILE A 90 -19.18 -23.80 -47.96
N GLN A 91 -18.95 -24.71 -48.91
CA GLN A 91 -19.92 -25.21 -49.89
C GLN A 91 -20.20 -26.71 -49.72
N THR A 92 -19.17 -27.48 -49.34
CA THR A 92 -19.23 -28.93 -49.20
C THR A 92 -19.19 -29.37 -47.73
N GLU A 93 -19.43 -30.65 -47.50
CA GLU A 93 -19.22 -31.27 -46.19
C GLU A 93 -17.73 -31.33 -45.83
N GLN A 94 -16.85 -31.55 -46.81
CA GLN A 94 -15.40 -31.59 -46.58
C GLN A 94 -14.88 -30.21 -46.15
N ASP A 95 -15.34 -29.13 -46.79
CA ASP A 95 -14.97 -27.76 -46.40
C ASP A 95 -15.33 -27.48 -44.93
N ARG A 96 -16.46 -28.04 -44.44
CA ARG A 96 -16.83 -27.94 -43.03
C ARG A 96 -15.86 -28.69 -42.13
N LEU A 97 -15.52 -29.93 -42.48
CA LEU A 97 -14.60 -30.75 -41.68
C LEU A 97 -13.22 -30.13 -41.61
N ASP A 98 -12.71 -29.58 -42.72
CA ASP A 98 -11.42 -28.89 -42.76
C ASP A 98 -11.45 -27.62 -41.89
N ALA A 99 -12.53 -26.83 -41.98
CA ALA A 99 -12.70 -25.64 -41.14
C ALA A 99 -12.85 -25.97 -39.64
N ILE A 100 -13.44 -27.12 -39.30
CA ILE A 100 -13.54 -27.62 -37.92
C ILE A 100 -12.14 -27.92 -37.36
N VAL A 101 -11.27 -28.60 -38.13
CA VAL A 101 -9.90 -28.92 -37.70
C VAL A 101 -9.12 -27.64 -37.40
N GLU A 102 -9.13 -26.68 -38.33
CA GLU A 102 -8.42 -25.41 -38.17
C GLU A 102 -8.94 -24.59 -36.97
N LEU A 103 -10.27 -24.55 -36.78
CA LEU A 103 -10.88 -23.87 -35.63
C LEU A 103 -10.62 -24.59 -34.31
N GLU A 104 -10.52 -25.93 -34.31
CA GLU A 104 -10.18 -26.72 -33.13
C GLU A 104 -8.76 -26.43 -32.66
N ASP A 105 -7.79 -26.36 -33.58
CA ASP A 105 -6.42 -25.96 -33.27
C ASP A 105 -6.37 -24.55 -32.68
N PHE A 106 -7.08 -23.59 -33.29
CA PHE A 106 -7.15 -22.21 -32.80
C PHE A 106 -7.71 -22.08 -31.38
N ILE A 107 -8.79 -22.80 -31.02
CA ILE A 107 -9.39 -22.70 -29.68
C ILE A 107 -8.60 -23.42 -28.58
N ASN A 108 -7.67 -24.29 -28.98
CA ASN A 108 -6.80 -25.04 -28.08
C ASN A 108 -5.50 -24.28 -27.78
N GLU A 109 -5.24 -23.16 -28.46
CA GLU A 109 -4.16 -22.24 -28.09
C GLU A 109 -4.37 -21.66 -26.68
N ASP A 110 -3.27 -21.42 -25.96
CA ASP A 110 -3.31 -20.85 -24.61
C ASP A 110 -3.61 -19.34 -24.66
N HIS A 111 -4.71 -18.95 -24.01
CA HIS A 111 -5.21 -17.58 -23.97
C HIS A 111 -5.62 -17.17 -22.53
N ASP A 112 -5.03 -17.77 -21.50
CA ASP A 112 -5.39 -17.51 -20.09
C ASP A 112 -4.82 -16.19 -19.50
N SER A 113 -4.20 -15.36 -20.35
CA SER A 113 -3.60 -14.05 -20.00
C SER A 113 -4.57 -13.11 -19.26
N SER A 114 -5.84 -13.10 -19.65
CA SER A 114 -6.88 -12.24 -19.05
C SER A 114 -7.21 -12.59 -17.60
N ASP A 115 -7.17 -13.87 -17.22
CA ASP A 115 -7.39 -14.27 -15.83
C ASP A 115 -6.22 -13.80 -14.95
N GLN A 116 -5.00 -14.02 -15.44
CA GLN A 116 -3.80 -13.59 -14.75
C GLN A 116 -3.79 -12.06 -14.54
N MET A 117 -4.26 -11.29 -15.52
CA MET A 117 -4.34 -9.82 -15.39
C MET A 117 -5.33 -9.40 -14.32
N SER A 118 -6.51 -10.00 -14.29
CA SER A 118 -7.50 -9.72 -13.24
C SER A 118 -6.94 -9.99 -11.84
N ARG A 119 -6.30 -11.15 -11.64
CA ARG A 119 -5.66 -11.52 -10.38
C ARG A 119 -4.53 -10.57 -9.98
N THR A 120 -3.69 -10.16 -10.93
CA THR A 120 -2.56 -9.25 -10.67
C THR A 120 -3.03 -7.94 -10.02
N PHE A 121 -4.11 -7.33 -10.53
CA PHE A 121 -4.67 -6.11 -9.95
C PHE A 121 -5.34 -6.35 -8.59
N LEU A 122 -6.07 -7.46 -8.42
CA LEU A 122 -6.70 -7.83 -7.15
C LEU A 122 -5.68 -8.12 -6.05
N GLU A 123 -4.56 -8.78 -6.39
CA GLU A 123 -3.48 -9.06 -5.44
C GLU A 123 -2.82 -7.76 -4.99
N LEU A 124 -2.51 -6.85 -5.92
CA LEU A 124 -1.97 -5.54 -5.57
C LEU A 124 -2.92 -4.75 -4.67
N LYS A 125 -4.24 -4.75 -4.99
CA LYS A 125 -5.26 -4.13 -4.14
C LYS A 125 -5.23 -4.71 -2.72
N ARG A 126 -5.26 -6.04 -2.60
CA ARG A 126 -5.26 -6.73 -1.31
C ARG A 126 -3.99 -6.42 -0.50
N ASP A 127 -2.84 -6.34 -1.16
CA ASP A 127 -1.57 -6.03 -0.50
C ASP A 127 -1.56 -4.60 0.04
N ILE A 128 -2.14 -3.64 -0.69
CA ILE A 128 -2.32 -2.25 -0.25
C ILE A 128 -3.33 -2.15 0.91
N ASP A 129 -4.45 -2.86 0.85
CA ASP A 129 -5.40 -2.91 1.96
C ASP A 129 -4.74 -3.49 3.23
N ALA A 130 -3.96 -4.57 3.08
CA ALA A 130 -3.21 -5.16 4.19
C ALA A 130 -2.11 -4.23 4.73
N PHE A 131 -1.49 -3.43 3.86
CA PHE A 131 -0.49 -2.43 4.23
C PHE A 131 -1.09 -1.34 5.12
N ARG A 132 -2.27 -0.81 4.79
CA ARG A 132 -3.00 0.17 5.63
C ARG A 132 -3.20 -0.36 7.05
N VAL A 133 -3.71 -1.58 7.16
CA VAL A 133 -3.93 -2.24 8.46
C VAL A 133 -2.64 -2.38 9.27
N ARG A 134 -1.51 -2.69 8.61
CA ARG A 134 -0.21 -2.80 9.30
C ARG A 134 0.30 -1.45 9.80
N ILE A 135 0.08 -0.37 9.05
CA ILE A 135 0.43 0.98 9.48
C ILE A 135 -0.41 1.41 10.67
N ASP A 136 -1.73 1.23 10.60
CA ASP A 136 -2.62 1.57 11.71
C ASP A 136 -2.24 0.81 12.99
N SER A 137 -1.94 -0.48 12.83
CA SER A 137 -1.48 -1.33 13.93
C SER A 137 -0.17 -0.80 14.52
N TYR A 138 0.80 -0.47 13.67
CA TYR A 138 2.08 0.11 14.09
C TYR A 138 1.90 1.42 14.86
N LEU A 139 1.06 2.33 14.37
CA LEU A 139 0.79 3.62 15.04
C LEU A 139 0.11 3.42 16.40
N LYS A 140 -0.86 2.51 16.47
CA LYS A 140 -1.60 2.19 17.71
C LYS A 140 -0.70 1.54 18.76
N GLU A 141 0.11 0.57 18.35
CA GLU A 141 1.06 -0.10 19.24
C GLU A 141 2.11 0.88 19.76
N THR A 142 2.65 1.73 18.87
CA THR A 142 3.60 2.78 19.24
C THR A 142 3.00 3.75 20.26
N GLY A 143 1.75 4.18 20.05
CA GLY A 143 1.04 5.05 21.01
C GLY A 143 0.87 4.38 22.37
N THR A 144 0.42 3.13 22.38
CA THR A 144 0.24 2.35 23.61
C THR A 144 1.56 2.20 24.38
N GLN A 145 2.67 1.97 23.69
CA GLN A 145 3.99 1.87 24.31
C GLN A 145 4.46 3.20 24.92
N LEU A 146 4.24 4.32 24.22
CA LEU A 146 4.58 5.65 24.73
C LEU A 146 3.76 6.01 25.97
N ASP A 147 2.45 5.73 25.96
CA ASP A 147 1.55 5.98 27.10
C ASP A 147 1.97 5.14 28.32
N ALA A 148 2.27 3.85 28.12
CA ALA A 148 2.76 2.98 29.17
C ALA A 148 4.10 3.45 29.74
N ALA A 149 5.02 3.93 28.89
CA ALA A 149 6.31 4.47 29.33
C ALA A 149 6.14 5.76 30.16
N ALA A 150 5.26 6.67 29.74
CA ALA A 150 4.95 7.89 30.49
C ALA A 150 4.36 7.54 31.88
N ALA A 151 3.36 6.66 31.92
CA ALA A 151 2.72 6.23 33.16
C ALA A 151 3.68 5.51 34.12
N ALA A 152 4.68 4.79 33.60
CA ALA A 152 5.71 4.14 34.42
C ALA A 152 6.70 5.14 35.06
N LEU A 153 6.96 6.28 34.41
CA LEU A 153 7.88 7.31 34.94
C LEU A 153 7.24 8.17 36.04
N GLU A 154 5.94 8.40 35.98
CA GLU A 154 5.21 9.23 36.94
C GLU A 154 5.45 8.82 38.41
N PRO A 155 5.24 7.56 38.84
CA PRO A 155 5.50 7.16 40.23
C PRO A 155 6.98 7.22 40.61
N VAL A 156 7.90 7.03 39.65
CA VAL A 156 9.35 7.13 39.89
C VAL A 156 9.74 8.58 40.17
N ILE A 157 9.23 9.51 39.37
CA ILE A 157 9.45 10.95 39.55
C ILE A 157 8.88 11.38 40.91
N GLN A 158 7.65 10.98 41.25
CA GLN A 158 7.03 11.32 42.52
C GLN A 158 7.85 10.79 43.70
N ARG A 159 8.27 9.52 43.67
CA ARG A 159 9.12 8.92 44.70
C ARG A 159 10.44 9.68 44.88
N LEU A 160 11.10 10.05 43.78
CA LEU A 160 12.36 10.82 43.84
C LEU A 160 12.14 12.21 44.46
N GLN A 161 11.03 12.88 44.16
CA GLN A 161 10.67 14.15 44.78
C GLN A 161 10.44 14.00 46.29
N ASP A 162 9.74 12.94 46.70
CA ASP A 162 9.49 12.65 48.11
C ASP A 162 10.81 12.33 48.87
N GLU A 163 11.70 11.54 48.27
CA GLU A 163 13.03 11.22 48.82
C GLU A 163 13.90 12.49 48.99
N ILE A 164 13.87 13.40 48.00
CA ILE A 164 14.59 14.69 48.08
C ILE A 164 14.01 15.55 49.21
N MET A 165 12.68 15.60 49.37
CA MET A 165 12.03 16.35 50.45
C MET A 165 12.42 15.83 51.84
N VAL A 166 12.51 14.51 52.00
CA VAL A 166 12.98 13.89 53.24
C VAL A 166 14.44 14.27 53.52
N LEU A 167 15.32 14.21 52.51
CA LEU A 167 16.72 14.61 52.66
C LEU A 167 16.86 16.10 52.99
N ASP A 168 16.06 16.98 52.38
CA ASP A 168 16.04 18.42 52.68
C ASP A 168 15.67 18.67 54.15
N LYS A 169 14.68 17.93 54.67
CA LYS A 169 14.31 17.98 56.09
C LYS A 169 15.45 17.50 56.99
N GLN A 170 16.06 16.34 56.69
CA GLN A 170 17.19 15.80 57.46
C GLN A 170 18.40 16.73 57.47
N MET A 171 18.70 17.37 56.34
CA MET A 171 19.76 18.39 56.25
C MET A 171 19.44 19.61 57.11
N ASN A 172 18.19 20.08 57.13
CA ASN A 172 17.77 21.21 57.95
C ASN A 172 17.86 20.90 59.45
N ASP A 173 17.36 19.74 59.87
CA ASP A 173 17.43 19.28 61.27
C ASP A 173 18.89 19.14 61.73
N THR A 174 19.76 18.57 60.88
CA THR A 174 21.20 18.44 61.15
C THR A 174 21.90 19.81 61.26
N ARG A 175 21.50 20.79 60.44
CA ARG A 175 22.02 22.18 60.52
C ARG A 175 21.60 22.86 61.82
N ILE A 176 20.34 22.70 62.24
CA ILE A 176 19.84 23.23 63.52
C ILE A 176 20.61 22.60 64.69
N ALA A 177 20.77 21.27 64.68
CA ALA A 177 21.53 20.56 65.70
C ALA A 177 22.99 21.04 65.76
N LEU A 178 23.64 21.25 64.61
CA LEU A 178 24.99 21.79 64.53
C LEU A 178 25.11 23.20 65.13
N ALA A 179 24.13 24.08 64.87
CA ALA A 179 24.09 25.43 65.41
C ALA A 179 23.88 25.45 66.94
N VAL A 180 23.04 24.56 67.47
CA VAL A 180 22.78 24.42 68.91
C VAL A 180 23.97 23.80 69.64
N CYS A 181 24.56 22.73 69.10
CA CYS A 181 25.69 22.04 69.72
C CYS A 181 27.01 22.80 69.58
N GLY A 182 27.21 23.54 68.48
CA GLY A 182 28.40 24.37 68.27
C GLY A 182 28.53 25.56 69.25
N GLY A 183 27.43 25.97 69.89
CA GLY A 183 27.43 26.99 70.94
C GLY A 183 27.70 26.45 72.35
N LEU A 184 27.66 25.13 72.58
CA LEU A 184 27.67 24.53 73.93
C LEU A 184 28.71 23.42 74.14
N LEU A 185 29.28 22.78 73.09
CA LEU A 185 30.20 21.63 73.24
C LEU A 185 31.38 21.62 72.23
N ASN A 186 32.57 21.32 72.74
CA ASN A 186 33.87 21.23 72.06
C ASN A 186 33.91 20.44 70.72
N VAL A 187 34.91 20.78 69.89
CA VAL A 187 35.39 20.30 68.56
C VAL A 187 34.94 18.92 68.03
N ILE A 188 34.68 17.92 68.88
CA ILE A 188 34.32 16.54 68.47
C ILE A 188 32.89 16.46 67.92
N GLY A 189 31.95 17.26 68.45
CA GLY A 189 30.57 17.32 67.94
C GLY A 189 30.44 17.93 66.54
N LEU A 190 31.36 18.83 66.18
CA LEU A 190 31.43 19.48 64.85
C LEU A 190 31.86 18.51 63.73
N ILE A 191 32.75 17.56 64.03
CA ILE A 191 33.30 16.62 63.03
C ILE A 191 32.25 15.58 62.62
N VAL A 192 31.53 15.00 63.58
CA VAL A 192 30.52 13.96 63.30
C VAL A 192 29.33 14.54 62.53
N ALA A 193 28.78 15.68 62.96
CA ALA A 193 27.64 16.30 62.29
C ALA A 193 27.99 16.86 60.89
N GLY A 194 29.22 17.36 60.68
CA GLY A 194 29.70 17.78 59.35
C GLY A 194 29.76 16.62 58.35
N SER A 195 30.21 15.43 58.80
CA SER A 195 30.26 14.24 57.95
C SER A 195 28.88 13.72 57.53
N VAL A 196 27.90 13.74 58.45
CA VAL A 196 26.50 13.36 58.17
C VAL A 196 25.85 14.35 57.18
N LEU A 197 26.08 15.65 57.36
CA LEU A 197 25.58 16.67 56.44
C LEU A 197 26.14 16.50 55.02
N ALA A 198 27.44 16.18 54.89
CA ALA A 198 28.06 15.90 53.60
C ALA A 198 27.47 14.65 52.93
N VAL A 199 27.17 13.59 53.71
CA VAL A 199 26.49 12.39 53.20
C VAL A 199 25.09 12.72 52.68
N TYR A 200 24.28 13.47 53.43
CA TYR A 200 22.95 13.89 52.97
C TYR A 200 23.01 14.78 51.73
N GLN A 201 23.96 15.71 51.65
CA GLN A 201 24.15 16.55 50.47
C GLN A 201 24.56 15.73 49.24
N SER A 202 25.43 14.74 49.40
CA SER A 202 25.81 13.83 48.31
C SER A 202 24.62 13.00 47.83
N GLN A 203 23.83 12.44 48.74
CA GLN A 203 22.63 11.67 48.39
C GLN A 203 21.59 12.53 47.68
N ARG A 204 21.35 13.75 48.17
CA ARG A 204 20.44 14.72 47.55
C ARG A 204 20.88 15.07 46.13
N ASN A 205 22.17 15.31 45.92
CA ASN A 205 22.70 15.63 44.59
C ASN A 205 22.53 14.46 43.63
N ALA A 206 22.81 13.23 44.07
CA ALA A 206 22.58 12.03 43.26
C ALA A 206 21.10 11.89 42.86
N LYS A 207 20.17 12.10 43.81
CA LYS A 207 18.73 12.05 43.56
C LYS A 207 18.22 13.16 42.66
N ASN A 208 18.75 14.38 42.79
CA ASN A 208 18.44 15.47 41.87
C ASN A 208 18.88 15.17 40.43
N ASN A 209 20.06 14.55 40.26
CA ASN A 209 20.54 14.13 38.94
C ASN A 209 19.65 13.03 38.35
N GLU A 210 19.25 12.05 39.17
CA GLU A 210 18.32 10.98 38.77
C GLU A 210 16.96 11.57 38.36
N LEU A 211 16.41 12.49 39.15
CA LEU A 211 15.15 13.19 38.88
C LEU A 211 15.24 14.01 37.59
N ALA A 212 16.33 14.72 37.36
CA ALA A 212 16.56 15.49 36.13
C ALA A 212 16.56 14.58 34.90
N GLY A 213 17.27 13.44 34.98
CA GLY A 213 17.27 12.43 33.90
C GLY A 213 15.87 11.87 33.63
N LYS A 214 15.11 11.54 34.67
CA LYS A 214 13.74 11.01 34.53
C LYS A 214 12.76 12.03 33.97
N ARG A 215 12.89 13.31 34.35
CA ARG A 215 12.11 14.40 33.75
C ARG A 215 12.45 14.63 32.28
N GLN A 216 13.73 14.50 31.90
CA GLN A 216 14.14 14.59 30.51
C GLN A 216 13.58 13.42 29.68
N GLU A 217 13.60 12.21 30.24
CA GLU A 217 12.99 11.02 29.62
C GLU A 217 11.48 11.21 29.39
N LEU A 218 10.75 11.73 30.38
CA LEU A 218 9.32 12.06 30.24
C LEU A 218 9.09 13.16 29.19
N ALA A 219 9.94 14.19 29.15
CA ALA A 219 9.84 15.25 28.14
C ALA A 219 10.06 14.71 26.72
N ASP A 220 10.98 13.76 26.55
CA ASP A 220 11.18 13.08 25.26
C ASP A 220 9.98 12.21 24.87
N ILE A 221 9.40 11.45 25.81
CA ILE A 221 8.18 10.68 25.56
C ILE A 221 7.03 11.60 25.14
N ASN A 222 6.82 12.71 25.85
CA ASN A 222 5.77 13.69 25.49
C ASN A 222 6.00 14.30 24.10
N ARG A 223 7.26 14.59 23.74
CA ARG A 223 7.64 15.04 22.39
C ARG A 223 7.27 13.98 21.34
N ARG A 224 7.58 12.71 21.60
CA ARG A 224 7.26 11.59 20.70
C ARG A 224 5.76 11.37 20.60
N GLN A 225 4.98 11.46 21.68
CA GLN A 225 3.52 11.40 21.62
C GLN A 225 2.93 12.50 20.73
N LYS A 226 3.44 13.73 20.84
CA LYS A 226 3.05 14.83 19.95
C LYS A 226 3.41 14.54 18.49
N GLY A 227 4.62 14.01 18.24
CA GLY A 227 5.05 13.58 16.90
C GLY A 227 4.14 12.47 16.33
N LEU A 228 3.75 11.50 17.15
CA LEU A 228 2.83 10.43 16.77
C LEU A 228 1.44 10.96 16.40
N ALA A 229 0.92 11.96 17.12
CA ALA A 229 -0.37 12.58 16.79
C ALA A 229 -0.34 13.32 15.44
N TYR A 230 0.75 14.01 15.12
CA TYR A 230 0.91 14.61 13.78
C TYR A 230 1.06 13.55 12.70
N LEU A 231 1.89 12.53 12.94
CA LEU A 231 2.04 11.40 12.03
C LEU A 231 0.71 10.70 11.72
N GLN A 232 -0.13 10.47 12.74
CA GLN A 232 -1.48 9.92 12.57
C GLN A 232 -2.35 10.83 11.71
N THR A 233 -2.26 12.15 11.89
CA THR A 233 -3.02 13.12 11.09
C THR A 233 -2.55 13.12 9.63
N ASP A 234 -1.24 13.15 9.40
CA ASP A 234 -0.65 13.15 8.05
C ASP A 234 -1.01 11.86 7.29
N LEU A 235 -0.95 10.72 7.96
CA LEU A 235 -1.29 9.42 7.37
C LEU A 235 -2.81 9.23 7.19
N ALA A 236 -3.64 9.73 8.10
CA ALA A 236 -5.10 9.75 7.90
C ALA A 236 -5.50 10.62 6.68
N GLY A 237 -4.72 11.65 6.36
CA GLY A 237 -4.90 12.45 5.15
C GLY A 237 -4.72 11.66 3.84
N LEU A 238 -4.10 10.47 3.89
CA LEU A 238 -3.87 9.61 2.72
C LEU A 238 -5.00 8.63 2.44
N GLU A 239 -5.97 8.49 3.34
CA GLU A 239 -7.10 7.57 3.19
C GLU A 239 -7.84 7.74 1.85
N PRO A 240 -8.14 8.96 1.37
CA PRO A 240 -8.77 9.14 0.06
C PRO A 240 -7.91 8.63 -1.10
N ASP A 241 -6.58 8.78 -1.02
CA ASP A 241 -5.67 8.30 -2.07
C ASP A 241 -5.58 6.78 -2.06
N PHE A 242 -5.54 6.15 -0.88
CA PHE A 242 -5.60 4.69 -0.76
C PHE A 242 -6.91 4.11 -1.32
N ASP A 243 -8.04 4.71 -0.94
CA ASP A 243 -9.36 4.29 -1.41
C ASP A 243 -9.47 4.42 -2.93
N LEU A 244 -8.99 5.54 -3.50
CA LEU A 244 -8.95 5.75 -4.94
C LEU A 244 -8.10 4.69 -5.64
N ILE A 245 -6.90 4.40 -5.14
CA ILE A 245 -6.02 3.36 -5.71
C ILE A 245 -6.74 2.00 -5.68
N CYS A 246 -7.29 1.61 -4.53
CA CYS A 246 -7.99 0.33 -4.38
C CYS A 246 -9.24 0.22 -5.25
N GLU A 247 -10.03 1.28 -5.37
CA GLU A 247 -11.21 1.35 -6.26
C GLU A 247 -10.81 1.18 -7.73
N ARG A 248 -9.77 1.89 -8.17
CA ARG A 248 -9.32 1.80 -9.56
C ARG A 248 -8.70 0.45 -9.88
N LEU A 249 -7.87 -0.11 -8.98
CA LEU A 249 -7.34 -1.47 -9.15
C LEU A 249 -8.45 -2.51 -9.29
N GLN A 250 -9.53 -2.40 -8.49
CA GLN A 250 -10.72 -3.21 -8.65
C GLN A 250 -11.36 -3.02 -10.04
N GLY A 251 -11.50 -1.78 -10.50
CA GLY A 251 -12.00 -1.48 -11.85
C GLY A 251 -11.16 -2.13 -12.97
N PHE A 252 -9.83 -2.09 -12.87
CA PHE A 252 -8.94 -2.80 -13.79
C PHE A 252 -9.17 -4.32 -13.75
N ALA A 253 -9.27 -4.90 -12.56
CA ALA A 253 -9.55 -6.32 -12.40
C ALA A 253 -10.88 -6.75 -13.03
N GLU A 254 -11.92 -5.93 -12.89
CA GLU A 254 -13.25 -6.17 -13.48
C GLU A 254 -13.25 -6.08 -15.00
N ILE A 255 -12.47 -5.16 -15.60
CA ILE A 255 -12.27 -5.12 -17.05
C ILE A 255 -11.70 -6.46 -17.51
N TRP A 256 -10.63 -6.95 -16.89
CA TRP A 256 -9.98 -8.20 -17.27
C TRP A 256 -10.84 -9.44 -17.00
N ALA A 257 -11.63 -9.44 -15.93
CA ALA A 257 -12.62 -10.49 -15.69
C ALA A 257 -13.70 -10.51 -16.77
N SER A 258 -14.12 -9.34 -17.26
CA SER A 258 -15.05 -9.21 -18.39
C SER A 258 -14.43 -9.73 -19.69
N VAL A 259 -13.17 -9.40 -19.99
CA VAL A 259 -12.43 -9.92 -21.16
C VAL A 259 -12.37 -11.44 -21.11
N ARG A 260 -12.03 -12.02 -19.95
CA ARG A 260 -12.04 -13.48 -19.74
C ARG A 260 -13.42 -14.07 -20.02
N SER A 261 -14.48 -13.51 -19.44
CA SER A 261 -15.85 -14.00 -19.62
C SER A 261 -16.26 -14.01 -21.10
N GLN A 262 -15.99 -12.91 -21.81
CA GLN A 262 -16.29 -12.80 -23.25
C GLN A 262 -15.45 -13.77 -24.08
N SER A 263 -14.17 -13.98 -23.75
CA SER A 263 -13.29 -14.95 -24.40
C SER A 263 -13.78 -16.40 -24.21
N VAL A 264 -14.30 -16.73 -23.03
CA VAL A 264 -14.92 -18.04 -22.76
C VAL A 264 -16.21 -18.22 -23.56
N GLN A 265 -17.06 -17.20 -23.64
CA GLN A 265 -18.28 -17.23 -24.46
C GLN A 265 -17.96 -17.43 -25.94
N PHE A 266 -17.01 -16.64 -26.45
CA PHE A 266 -16.47 -16.78 -27.80
C PHE A 266 -16.00 -18.22 -28.09
N ARG A 267 -15.17 -18.79 -27.22
CA ARG A 267 -14.70 -20.19 -27.36
C ARG A 267 -15.84 -21.19 -27.31
N ASN A 268 -16.85 -20.98 -26.47
CA ASN A 268 -18.00 -21.87 -26.36
C ASN A 268 -18.86 -21.86 -27.62
N HIS A 269 -19.04 -20.70 -28.27
CA HIS A 269 -19.71 -20.60 -29.57
C HIS A 269 -18.96 -21.39 -30.64
N ILE A 270 -17.63 -21.26 -30.73
CA ILE A 270 -16.83 -22.05 -31.67
C ILE A 270 -16.99 -23.55 -31.39
N LYS A 271 -16.87 -24.00 -30.13
CA LYS A 271 -17.08 -25.41 -29.75
C LYS A 271 -18.47 -25.93 -30.10
N GLY A 272 -19.51 -25.11 -29.93
CA GLY A 272 -20.88 -25.41 -30.36
C GLY A 272 -20.95 -25.61 -31.88
N GLY A 273 -20.19 -24.81 -32.63
CA GLY A 273 -19.98 -24.97 -34.06
C GLY A 273 -19.28 -26.27 -34.43
N LEU A 274 -18.22 -26.68 -33.72
CA LEU A 274 -17.50 -27.93 -34.01
C LEU A 274 -18.41 -29.16 -33.92
N GLY A 275 -19.41 -29.13 -33.03
CA GLY A 275 -20.43 -30.18 -32.91
C GLY A 275 -21.62 -30.06 -33.87
N ALA A 276 -21.59 -29.13 -34.83
CA ALA A 276 -22.72 -28.85 -35.70
C ALA A 276 -22.86 -29.92 -36.81
N ALA A 277 -24.00 -30.61 -36.81
CA ALA A 277 -24.33 -31.62 -37.83
C ALA A 277 -24.57 -31.05 -39.25
N THR A 278 -24.70 -29.73 -39.40
CA THR A 278 -25.01 -29.08 -40.68
C THR A 278 -24.18 -27.80 -40.87
N ASN A 279 -23.89 -27.49 -42.14
CA ASN A 279 -23.18 -26.25 -42.52
C ASN A 279 -23.92 -25.00 -42.04
N LEU A 280 -25.25 -25.00 -42.11
CA LEU A 280 -26.07 -23.87 -41.65
C LEU A 280 -25.90 -23.60 -40.15
N ARG A 281 -25.92 -24.65 -39.33
CA ARG A 281 -25.71 -24.52 -37.88
C ARG A 281 -24.29 -24.08 -37.58
N PHE A 282 -23.30 -24.64 -38.27
CA PHE A 282 -21.89 -24.24 -38.10
C PHE A 282 -21.68 -22.74 -38.39
N LYS A 283 -22.15 -22.26 -39.54
CA LYS A 283 -22.07 -20.84 -39.91
C LYS A 283 -22.74 -19.94 -38.88
N ARG A 284 -23.88 -20.36 -38.31
CA ARG A 284 -24.59 -19.59 -37.29
C ARG A 284 -23.82 -19.48 -35.97
N GLU A 285 -23.21 -20.56 -35.51
CA GLU A 285 -22.40 -20.54 -34.28
C GLU A 285 -21.15 -19.67 -34.44
N VAL A 286 -20.49 -19.73 -35.59
CA VAL A 286 -19.34 -18.87 -35.89
C VAL A 286 -19.75 -17.40 -36.00
N GLN A 287 -20.94 -17.10 -36.54
CA GLN A 287 -21.48 -15.74 -36.54
C GLN A 287 -21.71 -15.21 -35.12
N LEU A 288 -22.24 -16.03 -34.21
CA LEU A 288 -22.41 -15.64 -32.80
C LEU A 288 -21.06 -15.40 -32.11
N ALA A 289 -20.04 -16.21 -32.44
CA ALA A 289 -18.67 -15.96 -31.98
C ALA A 289 -18.15 -14.61 -32.51
N GLN A 290 -18.40 -14.27 -33.77
CA GLN A 290 -18.05 -12.97 -34.36
C GLN A 290 -18.75 -11.81 -33.63
N ASP A 291 -20.05 -11.92 -33.38
CA ASP A 291 -20.83 -10.87 -32.70
C ASP A 291 -20.32 -10.61 -31.27
N THR A 292 -19.71 -11.62 -30.63
CA THR A 292 -19.03 -11.49 -29.32
C THR A 292 -17.63 -10.89 -29.45
N CYS A 293 -16.91 -11.19 -30.54
CA CYS A 293 -15.54 -10.76 -30.80
C CYS A 293 -15.43 -9.25 -31.06
N VAL A 294 -16.34 -8.67 -31.83
CA VAL A 294 -16.23 -7.28 -32.31
C VAL A 294 -16.20 -6.25 -31.17
N PRO A 295 -17.12 -6.26 -30.19
CA PRO A 295 -17.08 -5.31 -29.08
C PRO A 295 -15.86 -5.55 -28.18
N LEU A 296 -15.48 -6.81 -27.95
CA LEU A 296 -14.31 -7.17 -27.16
C LEU A 296 -13.02 -6.60 -27.77
N ARG A 297 -12.79 -6.86 -29.06
CA ARG A 297 -11.63 -6.34 -29.79
C ARG A 297 -11.59 -4.82 -29.76
N THR A 298 -12.72 -4.17 -30.06
CA THR A 298 -12.81 -2.70 -30.10
C THR A 298 -12.47 -2.11 -28.73
N GLY A 299 -12.99 -2.72 -27.66
CA GLY A 299 -12.64 -2.32 -26.30
C GLY A 299 -11.14 -2.50 -26.00
N LEU A 300 -10.55 -3.64 -26.34
CA LEU A 300 -9.13 -3.87 -26.11
C LEU A 300 -8.22 -2.95 -26.94
N GLU A 301 -8.63 -2.57 -28.16
CA GLU A 301 -7.94 -1.57 -28.98
C GLU A 301 -7.96 -0.19 -28.31
N ILE A 302 -9.12 0.24 -27.81
CA ILE A 302 -9.25 1.49 -27.05
C ILE A 302 -8.39 1.43 -25.79
N TYR A 303 -8.46 0.31 -25.06
CA TYR A 303 -7.69 0.08 -23.83
C TYR A 303 -6.19 0.24 -24.08
N ALA A 304 -5.65 -0.50 -25.05
CA ALA A 304 -4.23 -0.45 -25.39
C ALA A 304 -3.83 0.95 -25.84
N HIS A 305 -4.61 1.58 -26.72
CA HIS A 305 -4.32 2.93 -27.24
C HIS A 305 -4.30 3.99 -26.13
N LYS A 306 -5.29 3.97 -25.21
CA LYS A 306 -5.36 4.91 -24.09
C LYS A 306 -4.18 4.78 -23.14
N LEU A 307 -3.68 3.57 -22.93
CA LEU A 307 -2.49 3.34 -22.10
C LEU A 307 -1.19 3.69 -22.83
N ASP A 308 -1.09 3.40 -24.13
CA ASP A 308 0.13 3.66 -24.91
C ASP A 308 0.42 5.16 -25.07
N GLY A 309 -0.63 5.96 -25.33
CA GLY A 309 -0.50 7.43 -25.38
C GLY A 309 0.05 8.04 -24.08
N ARG A 310 -0.29 7.46 -22.93
CA ARG A 310 0.24 7.86 -21.60
C ARG A 310 1.71 7.47 -21.42
N LEU A 311 2.08 6.27 -21.85
CA LEU A 311 3.47 5.79 -21.70
C LEU A 311 4.43 6.59 -22.56
N ALA A 312 4.01 6.96 -23.77
CA ALA A 312 4.75 7.86 -24.65
C ALA A 312 4.92 9.27 -24.03
N SER A 313 3.87 9.83 -23.40
CA SER A 313 3.95 11.14 -22.77
C SER A 313 4.86 11.14 -21.53
N LYS A 314 4.83 10.07 -20.72
CA LYS A 314 5.73 9.93 -19.56
C LYS A 314 7.18 9.63 -19.94
N GLY A 315 7.42 8.90 -21.02
CA GLY A 315 8.78 8.67 -21.56
C GLY A 315 9.47 9.96 -22.01
N CYS A 316 8.71 10.97 -22.45
CA CYS A 316 9.23 12.32 -22.73
C CYS A 316 9.53 13.14 -21.46
N GLU A 317 8.88 12.87 -20.33
CA GLU A 317 9.10 13.61 -19.07
C GLU A 317 10.27 13.05 -18.23
N ILE A 318 10.59 11.76 -18.38
CA ILE A 318 11.71 11.11 -17.65
C ILE A 318 13.09 11.47 -18.23
N GLY A 319 13.14 12.13 -19.40
CA GLY A 319 14.38 12.63 -20.00
C GLY A 319 14.96 13.89 -19.33
N ASP A 320 14.18 14.59 -18.51
CA ASP A 320 14.53 15.91 -17.96
C ASP A 320 14.35 15.98 -16.43
N THR A 321 14.88 15.02 -15.68
CA THR A 321 15.10 15.23 -14.24
C THR A 321 16.46 14.66 -13.81
N PRO A 322 17.39 15.50 -13.30
CA PRO A 322 18.77 15.11 -13.00
C PRO A 322 18.93 14.16 -11.81
#